data_AF-A0A523S0E3-F1
#
_entry.id   AF-A0A523S0E3-F1
#
_cell.length_a   1.000
_cell.length_b   1.000
_cell.length_c   1.000
_cell.angle_alpha   90.00
_cell.angle_beta   90.00
_cell.angle_gamma   90.00
#
_symmetry.space_group_name_H-M   'P 1'
#
loop_
_entity.id
_entity.type
_entity.pdbx_description
1 polymer ?
#
loop_
_entity_poly.entity_id
_entity_poly.type
_entity_poly.pdbx_seq_one_letter_code
_entity_poly.pdbx_strand_id
1 'polypeptide(L)'
;MTEEEKYRIETPEEDETEKKGFFRPLPEREKPKYIEKDGRPQPIVQLLGVSMREKTRDNVIIVLIPMLVALINTTIYSLVITNVLENSATFLFFIPIIVSIPIGLTAAEAGQALIGGFLGAIFFLIFFVIFLSSPGIVVPELGIDQFIFSAITISIIYFILVIVSTLLGSVIGTIIREFG
;
A
#
# COMPACT_ATOMS: atom_id res chain seq x y z
N MET A 1 20.44 -26.07 6.32
CA MET A 1 19.03 -25.97 5.89
C MET A 1 19.00 -24.94 4.80
N THR A 2 18.78 -25.39 3.57
CA THR A 2 18.88 -24.63 2.32
C THR A 2 17.62 -23.79 2.14
N GLU A 3 17.76 -22.57 1.61
CA GLU A 3 16.69 -21.57 1.45
C GLU A 3 15.52 -21.96 0.51
N GLU A 4 15.51 -23.19 -0.01
CA GLU A 4 14.52 -23.68 -0.98
C GLU A 4 13.19 -24.12 -0.34
N GLU A 5 13.12 -24.29 0.99
CA GLU A 5 11.89 -24.74 1.66
C GLU A 5 10.91 -23.60 2.02
N LYS A 6 11.25 -22.32 1.78
CA LYS A 6 10.43 -21.18 2.20
C LYS A 6 9.22 -20.89 1.29
N TYR A 7 9.09 -21.57 0.15
CA TYR A 7 8.07 -21.31 -0.87
C TYR A 7 7.23 -22.54 -1.23
N ARG A 8 6.84 -23.35 -0.25
CA ARG A 8 5.79 -24.37 -0.49
C ARG A 8 4.42 -23.70 -0.43
N ILE A 9 4.03 -23.08 -1.54
CA ILE A 9 2.67 -22.55 -1.73
C ILE A 9 1.82 -23.75 -2.17
N GLU A 10 1.01 -24.28 -1.25
CA GLU A 10 0.00 -25.29 -1.57
C GLU A 10 -1.07 -24.63 -2.45
N THR A 11 -1.25 -25.14 -3.67
CA THR A 11 -2.31 -24.76 -4.59
C THR A 11 -3.65 -25.17 -3.97
N PRO A 12 -4.74 -24.37 -4.05
CA PRO A 12 -6.05 -24.81 -3.55
C PRO A 12 -6.47 -26.04 -4.35
N GLU A 13 -6.79 -27.15 -3.67
CA GLU A 13 -7.25 -28.38 -4.29
C GLU A 13 -8.52 -28.08 -5.13
N GLU A 14 -8.43 -28.25 -6.44
CA GLU A 14 -9.63 -28.37 -7.28
C GLU A 14 -10.32 -29.69 -6.90
N ASP A 15 -11.59 -29.61 -6.49
CA ASP A 15 -12.45 -30.77 -6.18
C ASP A 15 -12.59 -31.69 -7.42
N GLU A 16 -11.62 -32.60 -7.61
CA GLU A 16 -11.71 -33.65 -8.61
C GLU A 16 -12.56 -34.81 -8.07
N THR A 17 -13.71 -35.04 -8.69
CA THR A 17 -14.53 -36.24 -8.48
C THR A 17 -13.69 -37.51 -8.63
N GLU A 18 -13.35 -38.13 -7.50
CA GLU A 18 -12.50 -39.32 -7.42
C GLU A 18 -13.03 -40.49 -8.27
N LYS A 19 -12.24 -40.94 -9.26
CA LYS A 19 -12.36 -42.31 -9.80
C LYS A 19 -11.38 -43.22 -9.08
N LYS A 20 -11.89 -44.12 -8.23
CA LYS A 20 -11.09 -45.12 -7.49
C LYS A 20 -10.69 -46.30 -8.39
N GLY A 21 -9.39 -46.66 -8.40
CA GLY A 21 -8.89 -47.94 -8.93
C GLY A 21 -7.51 -47.88 -9.61
N PHE A 22 -6.96 -49.07 -9.89
CA PHE A 22 -5.63 -49.36 -10.49
C PHE A 22 -5.37 -48.72 -11.88
N PHE A 23 -6.36 -48.06 -12.47
CA PHE A 23 -6.31 -47.37 -13.76
C PHE A 23 -6.20 -45.84 -13.62
N ARG A 24 -5.85 -45.33 -12.43
CA ARG A 24 -5.56 -43.90 -12.26
C ARG A 24 -4.36 -43.55 -13.17
N PRO A 25 -4.53 -42.69 -14.19
CA PRO A 25 -3.38 -42.16 -14.91
C PRO A 25 -2.46 -41.48 -13.89
N LEU A 26 -1.15 -41.63 -14.05
CA LEU A 26 -0.18 -40.96 -13.20
C LEU A 26 -0.58 -39.47 -13.12
N PRO A 27 -0.62 -38.88 -11.91
CA PRO A 27 -0.97 -37.46 -11.77
C PRO A 27 -0.08 -36.68 -12.73
N GLU A 28 -0.71 -36.01 -13.69
CA GLU A 28 0.01 -35.10 -14.57
C GLU A 28 0.71 -34.11 -13.64
N ARG A 29 2.03 -34.00 -13.73
CA ARG A 29 2.77 -32.96 -13.00
C ARG A 29 2.05 -31.66 -13.32
N GLU A 30 1.49 -31.02 -12.28
CA GLU A 30 0.90 -29.68 -12.39
C GLU A 30 1.89 -28.83 -13.17
N LYS A 31 1.59 -28.61 -14.46
CA LYS A 31 2.39 -27.69 -15.27
C LYS A 31 2.14 -26.35 -14.59
N PRO A 32 3.17 -25.73 -13.99
CA PRO A 32 2.94 -24.43 -13.39
C PRO A 32 2.42 -23.55 -14.51
N LYS A 33 1.29 -22.86 -14.28
CA LYS A 33 0.69 -21.98 -15.27
C LYS A 33 1.68 -20.83 -15.52
N TYR A 34 2.64 -21.03 -16.41
CA TYR A 34 3.54 -19.99 -16.90
C TYR A 34 2.93 -19.42 -18.17
N ILE A 35 2.72 -18.10 -18.21
CA ILE A 35 2.49 -17.41 -19.48
C ILE A 35 3.87 -17.07 -20.02
N GLU A 36 4.34 -17.80 -21.02
CA GLU A 36 5.53 -17.43 -21.76
C GLU A 36 5.27 -16.09 -22.48
N LYS A 37 5.90 -15.03 -21.99
CA LYS A 37 6.12 -13.81 -22.79
C LYS A 37 7.62 -13.62 -22.83
N ASP A 38 8.20 -13.64 -24.03
CA ASP A 38 9.64 -13.52 -24.30
C ASP A 38 10.52 -14.67 -23.75
N GLY A 39 9.95 -15.88 -23.60
CA GLY A 39 10.72 -17.10 -23.26
C GLY A 39 11.22 -17.21 -21.83
N ARG A 40 10.71 -16.40 -20.89
CA ARG A 40 11.01 -16.50 -19.45
C ARG A 40 9.76 -16.84 -18.65
N PRO A 41 9.75 -17.93 -17.86
CA PRO A 41 8.61 -18.27 -17.00
C PRO A 41 8.43 -17.18 -15.94
N GLN A 42 7.26 -16.51 -15.95
CA GLN A 42 6.87 -15.58 -14.90
C GLN A 42 5.85 -16.26 -13.97
N PRO A 43 6.08 -16.27 -12.64
CA PRO A 43 5.14 -16.85 -11.70
C PRO A 43 3.81 -16.07 -11.70
N ILE A 44 2.70 -16.81 -11.64
CA ILE A 44 1.35 -16.26 -11.46
C ILE A 44 1.03 -16.30 -9.97
N VAL A 45 0.59 -15.16 -9.45
CA VAL A 45 0.20 -14.97 -8.05
C VAL A 45 -1.24 -14.48 -8.00
N GLN A 46 -1.99 -14.89 -6.99
CA GLN A 46 -3.33 -14.36 -6.74
C GLN A 46 -3.23 -13.17 -5.78
N LEU A 47 -3.78 -12.02 -6.19
CA LEU A 47 -3.96 -10.85 -5.33
C LEU A 47 -5.45 -10.49 -5.35
N LEU A 48 -6.09 -10.46 -4.18
CA LEU A 48 -7.52 -10.13 -4.04
C LEU A 48 -8.45 -10.99 -4.94
N GLY A 49 -8.15 -12.28 -5.08
CA GLY A 49 -8.91 -13.21 -5.93
C GLY A 49 -8.65 -13.10 -7.43
N VAL A 50 -7.77 -12.18 -7.86
CA VAL A 50 -7.38 -12.02 -9.28
C VAL A 50 -5.99 -12.62 -9.50
N SER A 51 -5.89 -13.57 -10.43
CA SER A 51 -4.60 -14.12 -10.87
C SER A 51 -3.87 -13.10 -11.74
N MET A 52 -2.67 -12.68 -11.33
CA MET A 52 -1.84 -11.74 -12.06
C MET A 52 -0.36 -12.16 -12.03
N ARG A 53 0.45 -11.53 -12.88
CA ARG A 53 1.91 -11.71 -12.86
C ARG A 53 2.49 -11.06 -11.60
N GLU A 54 3.54 -11.64 -11.05
CA GLU A 54 4.22 -11.10 -9.87
C GLU A 54 4.63 -9.63 -10.03
N LYS A 55 5.24 -9.27 -11.16
CA LYS A 55 5.60 -7.86 -11.44
C LYS A 55 4.40 -6.91 -11.45
N THR A 56 3.22 -7.40 -11.85
CA THR A 56 1.99 -6.62 -11.83
C THR A 56 1.49 -6.46 -10.40
N ARG A 57 1.53 -7.52 -9.59
CA ARG A 57 1.20 -7.46 -8.15
C ARG A 57 2.05 -6.40 -7.45
N ASP A 58 3.36 -6.42 -7.66
CA ASP A 58 4.28 -5.51 -6.96
C ASP A 58 4.01 -4.05 -7.34
N ASN A 59 3.73 -3.79 -8.63
CA ASN A 59 3.32 -2.46 -9.10
C ASN A 59 1.96 -2.02 -8.56
N VAL A 60 1.04 -2.94 -8.25
CA VAL A 60 -0.22 -2.59 -7.59
C VAL A 60 0.04 -2.24 -6.13
N ILE A 61 0.83 -3.05 -5.42
CA ILE A 61 1.13 -2.86 -4.00
C ILE A 61 1.88 -1.54 -3.75
N ILE A 62 2.87 -1.21 -4.59
CA ILE A 62 3.68 0.02 -4.45
C ILE A 62 2.85 1.30 -4.59
N VAL A 63 1.66 1.23 -5.18
CA VAL A 63 0.72 2.37 -5.29
C VAL A 63 -0.37 2.26 -4.23
N LEU A 64 -0.98 1.08 -4.08
CA LEU A 64 -2.13 0.85 -3.22
C LEU A 64 -1.80 1.07 -1.74
N ILE A 65 -0.67 0.54 -1.26
CA ILE A 65 -0.31 0.65 0.15
C ILE A 65 -0.03 2.11 0.55
N PRO A 66 0.82 2.87 -0.17
CA PRO A 66 1.01 4.29 0.14
C PRO A 66 -0.28 5.11 0.05
N MET A 67 -1.18 4.79 -0.89
CA MET A 67 -2.47 5.46 -1.01
C MET A 67 -3.37 5.21 0.21
N LEU A 68 -3.43 3.97 0.72
CA LEU A 68 -4.19 3.65 1.93
C LEU A 68 -3.61 4.33 3.17
N VAL A 69 -2.27 4.33 3.30
CA VAL A 69 -1.57 5.04 4.38
C VAL A 69 -1.87 6.54 4.33
N ALA A 70 -1.83 7.14 3.14
CA ALA A 70 -2.19 8.54 2.94
C ALA A 70 -3.62 8.86 3.34
N LEU A 71 -4.58 7.97 3.04
CA LEU A 71 -5.98 8.13 3.41
C LEU A 71 -6.17 8.11 4.94
N ILE A 72 -5.49 7.19 5.62
CA ILE A 72 -5.49 7.13 7.09
C ILE A 72 -4.88 8.40 7.69
N ASN A 73 -3.72 8.84 7.19
CA ASN A 73 -3.07 10.07 7.66
C ASN A 73 -3.94 11.31 7.41
N THR A 74 -4.59 11.39 6.25
CA THR A 74 -5.56 12.46 5.94
C THR A 74 -6.69 12.47 6.96
N THR A 75 -7.21 11.29 7.31
CA THR A 75 -8.27 11.15 8.32
C THR A 75 -7.78 11.64 9.69
N ILE A 76 -6.60 11.22 10.14
CA ILE A 76 -6.03 11.68 11.42
C ILE A 76 -5.91 13.20 11.45
N TYR A 77 -5.30 13.79 10.40
CA TYR A 77 -5.09 15.24 10.33
C TYR A 77 -6.41 16.00 10.22
N SER A 78 -7.40 15.46 9.51
CA SER A 78 -8.74 16.04 9.45
C SER A 78 -9.39 16.10 10.83
N LEU A 79 -9.27 15.03 11.63
CA LEU A 79 -9.83 14.97 12.98
C LEU A 79 -9.14 15.93 13.94
N VAL A 80 -7.82 16.13 13.80
CA VAL A 80 -7.08 17.15 14.56
C VAL A 80 -7.56 18.56 14.18
N ILE A 81 -7.74 18.85 12.89
CA ILE A 81 -8.22 20.16 12.42
C ILE A 81 -9.64 20.46 12.88
N THR A 82 -10.52 19.46 12.87
CA THR A 82 -11.89 19.62 13.38
C THR A 82 -11.98 19.62 14.91
N ASN A 83 -10.84 19.63 15.62
CA ASN A 83 -10.74 19.58 17.09
C ASN A 83 -11.42 18.34 17.72
N VAL A 84 -11.54 17.25 16.96
CA VAL A 84 -12.02 15.96 17.49
C VAL A 84 -10.88 15.21 18.18
N LEU A 85 -9.65 15.36 17.67
CA LEU A 85 -8.44 14.87 18.30
C LEU A 85 -7.57 16.03 18.78
N GLU A 86 -6.73 15.75 19.79
CA GLU A 86 -5.81 16.73 20.34
C GLU A 86 -4.71 17.10 19.33
N ASN A 87 -4.31 18.37 19.35
CA ASN A 87 -3.14 18.86 18.63
C ASN A 87 -1.85 18.52 19.40
N SER A 88 -1.52 17.23 19.48
CA SER A 88 -0.33 16.72 20.16
C SER A 88 0.61 15.99 19.19
N ALA A 89 1.89 15.89 19.54
CA ALA A 89 2.90 15.21 18.74
C ALA A 89 2.55 13.74 18.44
N THR A 90 1.78 13.11 19.33
CA THR A 90 1.30 11.73 19.15
C THR A 90 0.49 11.58 17.87
N PHE A 91 -0.49 12.47 17.63
CA PHE A 91 -1.37 12.38 16.47
C PHE A 91 -0.75 12.97 15.20
N LEU A 92 0.07 14.02 15.34
CA LEU A 92 0.69 14.66 14.19
C LEU A 92 1.94 13.95 13.68
N PHE A 93 2.63 13.15 14.50
CA PHE A 93 3.92 12.57 14.11
C PHE A 93 4.02 11.07 14.39
N PHE A 94 3.81 10.62 15.62
CA PHE A 94 4.05 9.21 16.00
C PHE A 94 3.08 8.23 15.36
N ILE A 95 1.78 8.51 15.38
CA ILE A 95 0.79 7.64 14.72
C ILE A 95 1.05 7.57 13.21
N PRO A 96 1.27 8.68 12.49
CA PRO A 96 1.66 8.63 11.08
C PRO A 96 2.89 7.77 10.77
N ILE A 97 3.88 7.72 11.66
CA ILE A 97 5.03 6.80 11.52
C ILE A 97 4.55 5.35 11.56
N ILE A 98 3.78 4.99 12.59
CA ILE A 98 3.29 3.61 12.79
C ILE A 98 2.43 3.17 11.61
N VAL A 99 1.53 4.04 11.16
CA VAL A 99 0.64 3.78 10.01
C VAL A 99 1.44 3.58 8.72
N SER A 100 2.66 4.14 8.62
CA SER A 100 3.50 4.03 7.43
C SER A 100 4.43 2.82 7.41
N ILE A 101 4.54 2.06 8.52
CA ILE A 101 5.33 0.82 8.59
C ILE A 101 4.98 -0.20 7.49
N PRO A 102 3.69 -0.44 7.13
CA PRO A 102 3.33 -1.37 6.06
C PRO A 102 3.97 -1.06 4.70
N ILE A 103 4.30 0.20 4.41
CA ILE A 103 5.01 0.57 3.18
C ILE A 103 6.37 -0.12 3.12
N GLY A 104 7.12 -0.10 4.23
CA GLY A 104 8.42 -0.75 4.33
C GLY A 104 8.35 -2.28 4.36
N LEU A 105 7.30 -2.83 4.99
CA LEU A 105 7.09 -4.28 5.09
C LEU A 105 6.73 -4.91 3.73
N THR A 106 6.05 -4.17 2.87
CA THR A 106 5.51 -4.69 1.59
C THR A 106 6.39 -4.40 0.38
N ALA A 107 7.34 -3.47 0.48
CA ALA A 107 8.29 -3.20 -0.59
C ALA A 107 9.24 -4.38 -0.81
N ALA A 108 9.68 -4.63 -2.05
CA ALA A 108 10.64 -5.70 -2.34
C ALA A 108 12.07 -5.29 -1.95
N GLU A 109 12.41 -4.02 -2.07
CA GLU A 109 13.74 -3.46 -1.81
C GLU A 109 13.63 -2.12 -1.06
N ALA A 110 14.67 -1.74 -0.31
CA ALA A 110 14.71 -0.48 0.44
C ALA A 110 14.48 0.76 -0.45
N GLY A 111 15.00 0.75 -1.68
CA GLY A 111 14.77 1.84 -2.64
C GLY A 111 13.29 2.01 -3.01
N GLN A 112 12.56 0.90 -3.18
CA GLN A 112 11.13 0.92 -3.45
C GLN A 112 10.33 1.38 -2.22
N ALA A 113 10.78 1.03 -1.00
CA ALA A 113 10.15 1.51 0.23
C ALA A 113 10.21 3.03 0.36
N LEU A 114 11.35 3.65 0.02
CA LEU A 114 11.51 5.10 0.03
C LEU A 114 10.62 5.78 -1.01
N ILE A 115 10.53 5.21 -2.22
CA ILE A 115 9.60 5.68 -3.26
C ILE A 115 8.16 5.58 -2.75
N GLY A 116 7.81 4.47 -2.11
CA GLY A 116 6.49 4.28 -1.48
C GLY A 116 6.20 5.31 -0.39
N GLY A 117 7.18 5.61 0.48
CA GLY A 117 7.04 6.62 1.54
C GLY A 117 6.83 8.03 0.97
N PHE A 118 7.54 8.37 -0.10
CA PHE A 118 7.36 9.62 -0.84
C PHE A 118 6.00 9.70 -1.55
N LEU A 119 5.60 8.62 -2.24
CA LEU A 119 4.26 8.52 -2.85
C LEU A 119 3.15 8.67 -1.81
N GLY A 120 3.33 8.12 -0.60
CA GLY A 120 2.38 8.28 0.50
C GLY A 120 2.19 9.74 0.90
N ALA A 121 3.27 10.52 0.94
CA ALA A 121 3.19 11.96 1.20
C ALA A 121 2.47 12.71 0.07
N ILE A 122 2.72 12.36 -1.20
CA ILE A 122 2.02 12.96 -2.35
C ILE A 122 0.53 12.66 -2.30
N PHE A 123 0.15 11.39 -2.08
CA PHE A 123 -1.27 11.03 -1.95
C PHE A 123 -1.92 11.75 -0.77
N PHE A 124 -1.21 11.91 0.35
CA PHE A 124 -1.71 12.68 1.49
C PHE A 124 -1.99 14.13 1.07
N LEU A 125 -1.06 14.78 0.37
CA LEU A 125 -1.26 16.15 -0.11
C LEU A 125 -2.52 16.27 -0.96
N ILE A 126 -2.72 15.34 -1.90
CA ILE A 126 -3.90 15.33 -2.78
C ILE A 126 -5.18 15.17 -1.97
N PHE A 127 -5.27 14.14 -1.12
CA PHE A 127 -6.47 13.88 -0.32
C PHE A 127 -6.77 14.98 0.68
N PHE A 128 -5.73 15.58 1.26
CA PHE A 128 -5.88 16.63 2.24
C PHE A 128 -6.31 17.96 1.62
N VAL A 129 -5.79 18.31 0.44
CA VAL A 129 -6.30 19.46 -0.33
C VAL A 129 -7.77 19.25 -0.71
N ILE A 130 -8.16 18.04 -1.14
CA ILE A 130 -9.57 17.71 -1.43
C ILE A 130 -10.43 17.89 -0.17
N PHE A 131 -9.98 17.37 0.97
CA PHE A 131 -10.68 17.51 2.24
C PHE A 131 -10.87 18.98 2.63
N LEU A 132 -9.80 19.77 2.64
CA LEU A 132 -9.84 21.19 3.03
C LEU A 132 -10.65 22.05 2.06
N SER A 133 -10.71 21.68 0.78
CA SER A 133 -11.50 22.39 -0.24
C SER A 133 -12.97 21.97 -0.24
N SER A 134 -13.32 20.85 0.39
CA SER A 134 -14.70 20.32 0.38
C SER A 134 -15.77 21.29 0.91
N PRO A 135 -15.54 22.15 1.92
CA PRO A 135 -16.54 23.13 2.34
C PRO A 135 -16.89 24.14 1.25
N GLY A 136 -15.92 24.53 0.41
CA GLY A 136 -16.13 25.43 -0.72
C GLY A 136 -17.03 24.85 -1.82
N ILE A 137 -17.11 23.51 -1.92
CA ILE A 137 -18.03 22.82 -2.83
C ILE A 137 -19.47 22.90 -2.31
N VAL A 138 -19.64 22.84 -0.99
CA VAL A 138 -20.95 22.84 -0.32
C VAL A 138 -21.51 24.27 -0.18
N VAL A 139 -20.64 25.27 -0.02
CA VAL A 139 -21.00 26.69 0.12
C VAL A 139 -20.26 27.53 -0.93
N PRO A 140 -20.76 27.59 -2.18
CA PRO A 140 -20.05 28.23 -3.29
C PRO A 140 -19.93 29.76 -3.16
N GLU A 141 -20.76 30.37 -2.31
CA GLU A 141 -20.86 31.83 -2.13
C GLU A 141 -19.57 32.47 -1.60
N LEU A 142 -18.70 31.67 -0.98
CA LEU A 142 -17.44 32.11 -0.38
C LEU A 142 -16.23 32.03 -1.35
N GLY A 143 -16.43 31.55 -2.59
CA GLY A 143 -15.38 31.46 -3.61
C GLY A 143 -14.50 30.22 -3.48
N ILE A 144 -14.69 29.24 -4.37
CA ILE A 144 -13.96 27.96 -4.39
C ILE A 144 -12.45 28.16 -4.53
N ASP A 145 -12.03 29.18 -5.29
CA ASP A 145 -10.64 29.56 -5.51
C ASP A 145 -9.93 29.92 -4.18
N GLN A 146 -10.56 30.73 -3.34
CA GLN A 146 -10.00 31.14 -2.05
C GLN A 146 -9.81 29.96 -1.09
N PHE A 147 -10.74 28.99 -1.13
CA PHE A 147 -10.61 27.74 -0.37
C PHE A 147 -9.47 26.88 -0.88
N ILE A 148 -9.31 26.72 -2.19
CA ILE A 148 -8.22 25.91 -2.77
C ILE A 148 -6.86 26.53 -2.43
N PHE A 149 -6.69 27.85 -2.58
CA PHE A 149 -5.41 28.50 -2.23
C PHE A 149 -5.09 28.33 -0.74
N SER A 150 -6.06 28.55 0.13
CA SER A 150 -5.89 28.38 1.58
C SER A 150 -5.59 26.92 1.94
N ALA A 151 -6.28 25.97 1.31
CA ALA A 151 -6.06 24.55 1.47
C ALA A 151 -4.62 24.17 1.10
N ILE A 152 -4.10 24.66 -0.03
CA ILE A 152 -2.72 24.40 -0.45
C ILE A 152 -1.72 24.93 0.57
N THR A 153 -1.90 26.18 1.06
CA THR A 153 -0.99 26.78 2.05
C THR A 153 -0.94 25.97 3.34
N ILE A 154 -2.10 25.59 3.89
CA ILE A 154 -2.18 24.78 5.11
C ILE A 154 -1.59 23.39 4.87
N SER A 155 -1.87 22.79 3.70
CA SER A 155 -1.40 21.46 3.35
C SER A 155 0.12 21.38 3.28
N ILE A 156 0.81 22.42 2.82
CA ILE A 156 2.29 22.44 2.75
C ILE A 156 2.92 22.31 4.15
N ILE A 157 2.33 22.95 5.17
CA ILE A 157 2.85 22.89 6.55
C ILE A 157 2.79 21.45 7.06
N TYR A 158 1.65 20.80 6.87
CA TYR A 158 1.43 19.42 7.30
C TYR A 158 2.16 18.40 6.41
N PHE A 159 2.37 18.71 5.13
CA PHE A 159 3.10 17.86 4.21
C PHE A 159 4.53 17.58 4.66
N ILE A 160 5.22 18.57 5.24
CA ILE A 160 6.58 18.39 5.78
C ILE A 160 6.57 17.40 6.97
N LEU A 161 5.56 17.45 7.83
CA LEU A 161 5.44 16.48 8.92
C LEU A 161 5.17 15.09 8.36
N VAL A 162 4.19 14.97 7.47
CA VAL A 162 3.80 13.68 6.90
C VAL A 162 4.94 13.05 6.11
N ILE A 163 5.67 13.79 5.28
CA ILE A 163 6.78 13.22 4.50
C ILE A 163 7.88 12.67 5.41
N VAL A 164 8.21 13.36 6.50
CA VAL A 164 9.21 12.87 7.46
C VAL A 164 8.68 11.63 8.18
N SER A 165 7.43 11.66 8.64
CA SER A 165 6.80 10.54 9.32
C SER A 165 6.67 9.31 8.42
N THR A 166 6.26 9.47 7.16
CA THR A 166 6.06 8.37 6.21
C THR A 166 7.40 7.76 5.80
N LEU A 167 8.42 8.58 5.53
CA LEU A 167 9.76 8.08 5.25
C LEU A 167 10.32 7.32 6.44
N LEU A 168 10.24 7.88 7.65
CA LEU A 168 10.73 7.20 8.86
C LEU A 168 9.98 5.88 9.11
N GLY A 169 8.65 5.87 8.99
CA GLY A 169 7.85 4.66 9.11
C GLY A 169 8.21 3.60 8.06
N SER A 170 8.41 4.02 6.80
CA SER A 170 8.85 3.11 5.73
C SER A 170 10.23 2.51 6.01
N VAL A 171 11.17 3.29 6.56
CA VAL A 171 12.50 2.81 6.95
C VAL A 171 12.39 1.82 8.11
N ILE A 172 11.61 2.14 9.14
CA ILE A 172 11.36 1.21 10.26
C ILE A 172 10.76 -0.11 9.76
N GLY A 173 9.75 -0.06 8.89
CA GLY A 173 9.17 -1.25 8.29
C GLY A 173 10.18 -2.06 7.47
N THR A 174 11.06 -1.38 6.73
CA THR A 174 12.13 -2.05 5.97
C THR A 174 13.10 -2.77 6.90
N ILE A 175 13.52 -2.13 8.00
CA ILE A 175 14.40 -2.74 9.02
C ILE A 175 13.73 -3.95 9.66
N ILE A 176 12.45 -3.86 10.05
CA ILE A 176 11.72 -4.98 10.63
C ILE A 176 11.67 -6.17 9.66
N ARG A 177 11.45 -5.92 8.38
CA ARG A 177 11.41 -6.96 7.34
C ARG A 177 12.77 -7.64 7.11
N GLU A 178 13.86 -6.88 7.22
CA GLU A 178 15.22 -7.40 6.97
C GLU A 178 15.84 -8.11 8.18
N PHE A 179 15.47 -7.72 9.39
CA PHE A 179 16.10 -8.21 10.64
C PHE A 179 15.14 -8.94 11.60
N GLY A 180 13.84 -8.99 11.30
CA GLY A 180 12.83 -9.69 12.10
C GLY A 180 12.50 -11.09 11.57
#